data_AF-A0A371AYN8-F1
#
_entry.id   AF-A0A371AYN8-F1
#
_cell.length_a   1.000
_cell.length_b   1.000
_cell.length_c   1.000
_cell.angle_alpha   90.00
_cell.angle_beta   90.00
_cell.angle_gamma   90.00
#
_symmetry.space_group_name_H-M   'P 1'
#
loop_
_entity.id
_entity.type
_entity.pdbx_description
1 polymer ?
#
loop_
_entity_poly.entity_id
_entity_poly.type
_entity_poly.pdbx_seq_one_letter_code
_entity_poly.pdbx_strand_id
1 'polypeptide(L)'
;MFKQRILATVVALFSLFIVFGGWFLTNELLDRQHVKLMNKVNSIDFNEKLDVEPGAGRTKTSLSTKEIANILKVWTSDRIRHYHEPYEGQLTMEEAINAANSWLSYFCKNDILPKEILESDFTQTNAFLYDTNPVSQVPAMITPAPDPAYSFWSVNLINREVSVQLMINALTGEIWMVDISSSSLEVNFDNIKVWDVLEQYEKYFGLFSSDEPKREEAYASKSYENNQIGITVYKKAGESGHYGTIHFSLTSTH
;
A
#
# COMPACT_ATOMS: atom_id res chain seq x y z
N MET A 1 -50.54 -29.50 -25.70
CA MET A 1 -49.57 -28.43 -26.01
C MET A 1 -49.35 -27.41 -24.89
N PHE A 2 -50.39 -26.90 -24.19
CA PHE A 2 -50.22 -25.84 -23.18
C PHE A 2 -49.35 -26.25 -21.97
N LYS A 3 -49.51 -27.48 -21.46
CA LYS A 3 -48.74 -28.01 -20.31
C LYS A 3 -47.24 -28.17 -20.61
N GLN A 4 -46.85 -28.53 -21.84
CA GLN A 4 -45.45 -28.68 -22.23
C GLN A 4 -44.73 -27.33 -22.39
N ARG A 5 -45.46 -26.29 -22.84
CA ARG A 5 -44.91 -24.93 -22.93
C ARG A 5 -44.65 -24.34 -21.55
N ILE A 6 -45.56 -24.54 -20.58
CA ILE A 6 -45.36 -24.09 -19.19
C ILE A 6 -44.16 -24.79 -18.55
N LEU A 7 -44.04 -26.11 -18.74
CA LEU A 7 -42.92 -26.87 -18.18
C LEU A 7 -41.57 -26.39 -18.74
N ALA A 8 -41.49 -26.12 -20.04
CA ALA A 8 -40.27 -25.60 -20.68
C ALA A 8 -39.88 -24.21 -20.15
N THR A 9 -40.85 -23.31 -19.95
CA THR A 9 -40.58 -21.98 -19.39
C THR A 9 -40.10 -22.05 -17.94
N VAL A 10 -40.66 -22.96 -17.13
CA VAL A 10 -40.25 -23.15 -15.73
C VAL A 10 -38.82 -23.71 -15.66
N VAL A 11 -38.47 -24.68 -16.50
CA VAL A 11 -37.11 -25.25 -16.55
C VAL A 11 -36.09 -24.19 -17.01
N ALA A 12 -36.44 -23.37 -18.00
CA ALA A 12 -35.59 -22.29 -18.46
C ALA A 12 -35.34 -21.23 -17.35
N LEU A 13 -36.37 -20.82 -16.63
CA LEU A 13 -36.25 -19.90 -15.50
C LEU A 13 -35.38 -20.48 -14.37
N PHE A 14 -35.58 -21.76 -14.01
CA PHE A 14 -34.75 -22.42 -13.00
C PHE A 14 -33.28 -22.49 -13.41
N SER A 15 -32.98 -22.77 -14.68
CA SER A 15 -31.59 -22.77 -15.16
C SER A 15 -30.95 -21.38 -15.09
N LEU A 16 -31.71 -20.32 -15.32
CA LEU A 16 -31.25 -18.94 -15.20
C LEU A 16 -30.97 -18.58 -13.74
N PHE A 17 -31.85 -18.99 -12.82
CA PHE A 17 -31.64 -18.78 -11.37
C PHE A 17 -30.42 -19.51 -10.83
N ILE A 18 -30.06 -20.68 -11.36
CA ILE A 18 -28.87 -21.42 -10.92
C ILE A 18 -27.59 -20.68 -11.35
N VAL A 19 -27.54 -20.18 -12.59
CA VAL A 19 -26.36 -19.46 -13.11
C VAL A 19 -26.20 -18.11 -12.40
N PHE A 20 -27.27 -17.33 -12.27
CA PHE A 20 -27.23 -16.04 -11.57
C PHE A 20 -27.07 -16.19 -10.06
N GLY A 21 -27.70 -17.20 -9.46
CA GLY A 21 -27.58 -17.48 -8.04
C GLY A 21 -26.17 -17.90 -7.65
N GLY A 22 -25.52 -18.73 -8.47
CA GLY A 22 -24.12 -19.12 -8.26
C GLY A 22 -23.16 -17.93 -8.32
N TRP A 23 -23.29 -17.08 -9.33
CA TRP A 23 -22.47 -15.86 -9.45
C TRP A 23 -22.71 -14.88 -8.29
N PHE A 24 -23.97 -14.65 -7.92
CA PHE A 24 -24.35 -13.72 -6.85
C PHE A 24 -23.90 -14.21 -5.46
N LEU A 25 -24.09 -15.51 -5.16
CA LEU A 25 -23.61 -16.10 -3.90
C LEU A 25 -22.09 -16.07 -3.81
N THR A 26 -21.38 -16.30 -4.92
CA THR A 26 -19.90 -16.26 -4.92
C THR A 26 -19.40 -14.83 -4.69
N ASN A 27 -19.97 -13.82 -5.35
CA ASN A 27 -19.59 -12.42 -5.15
C ASN A 27 -19.94 -11.92 -3.72
N GLU A 28 -21.12 -12.26 -3.20
CA GLU A 28 -21.53 -11.86 -1.84
C GLU A 28 -20.68 -12.56 -0.76
N LEU A 29 -20.26 -13.81 -0.99
CA LEU A 29 -19.35 -14.53 -0.09
C LEU A 29 -17.92 -13.99 -0.16
N LEU A 30 -17.44 -13.59 -1.34
CA LEU A 30 -16.15 -12.91 -1.52
C LEU A 30 -16.16 -11.56 -0.78
N ASP A 31 -17.18 -10.72 -0.98
CA ASP A 31 -17.29 -9.42 -0.29
C ASP A 31 -17.34 -9.57 1.23
N ARG A 32 -18.07 -10.56 1.74
CA ARG A 32 -18.12 -10.83 3.19
C ARG A 32 -16.82 -11.39 3.74
N GLN A 33 -16.05 -12.12 2.94
CA GLN A 33 -14.70 -12.58 3.34
C GLN A 33 -13.70 -11.42 3.33
N HIS A 34 -13.76 -10.51 2.35
CA HIS A 34 -12.95 -9.29 2.34
C HIS A 34 -13.22 -8.42 3.58
N VAL A 35 -14.49 -8.17 3.93
CA VAL A 35 -14.83 -7.37 5.12
C VAL A 35 -14.44 -8.06 6.43
N LYS A 36 -14.56 -9.40 6.51
CA LYS A 36 -14.25 -10.16 7.73
C LYS A 36 -12.76 -10.42 7.92
N LEU A 37 -11.96 -10.46 6.86
CA LEU A 37 -10.49 -10.59 6.93
C LEU A 37 -9.82 -9.23 7.17
N MET A 38 -10.34 -8.14 6.59
CA MET A 38 -9.83 -6.79 6.86
C MET A 38 -10.11 -6.32 8.30
N ASN A 39 -11.23 -6.74 8.91
CA ASN A 39 -11.48 -6.51 10.33
C ASN A 39 -10.66 -7.42 11.26
N LYS A 40 -10.15 -8.57 10.79
CA LYS A 40 -9.35 -9.50 11.59
C LYS A 40 -7.85 -9.23 11.53
N VAL A 41 -7.35 -8.57 10.49
CA VAL A 41 -5.96 -8.10 10.41
C VAL A 41 -5.77 -6.76 11.15
N ASN A 42 -6.80 -5.91 11.22
CA ASN A 42 -6.80 -4.69 12.06
C ASN A 42 -6.99 -4.97 13.57
N SER A 43 -7.12 -6.23 14.00
CA SER A 43 -7.17 -6.63 15.42
C SER A 43 -5.85 -7.23 15.92
N ILE A 44 -4.74 -7.01 15.23
CA ILE A 44 -3.43 -6.99 15.90
C ILE A 44 -3.41 -5.70 16.73
N ASP A 45 -3.96 -5.85 17.93
CA ASP A 45 -3.93 -4.89 19.02
C ASP A 45 -2.45 -4.61 19.35
N PHE A 46 -1.86 -3.60 18.70
CA PHE A 46 -0.57 -3.03 19.11
C PHE A 46 -0.79 -2.23 20.39
N ASN A 47 -1.10 -2.97 21.45
CA ASN A 47 -1.22 -2.46 22.80
C ASN A 47 0.16 -2.53 23.46
N GLU A 48 1.07 -1.66 23.02
CA GLU A 48 2.11 -1.17 23.91
C GLU A 48 1.71 0.25 24.29
N LYS A 49 1.26 0.35 25.53
CA LYS A 49 0.65 1.51 26.16
C LYS A 49 1.58 2.74 26.08
N LEU A 50 1.28 3.67 25.18
CA LEU A 50 1.73 5.05 25.28
C LEU A 50 0.54 5.89 25.76
N ASP A 51 0.60 6.31 27.03
CA ASP A 51 -0.34 7.26 27.61
C ASP A 51 -0.18 8.62 26.89
N VAL A 52 -0.98 8.84 25.85
CA VAL A 52 -1.26 10.17 25.29
C VAL A 52 -2.78 10.31 25.20
N GLU A 53 -3.30 11.43 25.71
CA GLU A 53 -4.73 11.74 25.78
C GLU A 53 -5.45 11.62 24.40
N PRO A 54 -6.74 11.23 24.39
CA PRO A 54 -7.43 10.81 23.18
C PRO A 54 -7.90 12.01 22.33
N GLY A 55 -7.14 12.32 21.29
CA GLY A 55 -7.71 12.90 20.07
C GLY A 55 -8.49 11.82 19.32
N ALA A 56 -9.71 12.14 18.90
CA ALA A 56 -10.71 11.22 18.34
C ALA A 56 -10.13 10.12 17.44
N GLY A 57 -10.37 8.86 17.83
CA GLY A 57 -10.00 7.68 17.03
C GLY A 57 -10.61 7.78 15.63
N ARG A 58 -9.74 8.02 14.64
CA ARG A 58 -10.13 8.05 13.23
C ARG A 58 -10.61 6.67 12.81
N THR A 59 -11.76 6.61 12.16
CA THR A 59 -12.18 5.43 11.41
C THR A 59 -11.22 5.29 10.23
N LYS A 60 -10.45 4.22 10.17
CA LYS A 60 -9.46 3.97 9.10
C LYS A 60 -10.17 3.91 7.75
N THR A 61 -10.11 4.99 6.97
CA THR A 61 -10.67 5.06 5.61
C THR A 61 -9.92 4.06 4.74
N SER A 62 -10.64 3.21 4.02
CA SER A 62 -10.07 2.21 3.12
C SER A 62 -10.40 2.58 1.68
N LEU A 63 -9.41 2.48 0.79
CA LEU A 63 -9.55 2.72 -0.64
C LEU A 63 -9.74 1.39 -1.37
N SER A 64 -10.60 1.36 -2.38
CA SER A 64 -10.71 0.21 -3.28
C SER A 64 -9.46 0.07 -4.15
N THR A 65 -9.21 -1.14 -4.64
CA THR A 65 -8.08 -1.41 -5.55
C THR A 65 -8.08 -0.51 -6.79
N LYS A 66 -9.26 -0.19 -7.32
CA LYS A 66 -9.40 0.70 -8.47
C LYS A 66 -8.99 2.14 -8.13
N GLU A 67 -9.35 2.63 -6.94
CA GLU A 67 -8.92 3.95 -6.47
C GLU A 67 -7.42 4.00 -6.25
N ILE A 68 -6.85 2.99 -5.58
CA ILE A 68 -5.40 2.84 -5.40
C ILE A 68 -4.68 2.86 -6.77
N ALA A 69 -5.13 2.05 -7.73
CA ALA A 69 -4.57 2.02 -9.07
C ALA A 69 -4.58 3.40 -9.75
N ASN A 70 -5.70 4.13 -9.66
CA ASN A 70 -5.81 5.47 -10.23
C ASN A 70 -4.88 6.47 -9.56
N ILE A 71 -4.74 6.42 -8.22
CA ILE A 71 -3.85 7.31 -7.48
C ILE A 71 -2.39 7.02 -7.86
N LEU A 72 -2.00 5.74 -7.89
CA LEU A 72 -0.65 5.31 -8.28
C LEU A 72 -0.28 5.78 -9.68
N LYS A 73 -1.20 5.70 -10.66
CA LYS A 73 -0.98 6.24 -12.01
C LYS A 73 -0.60 7.73 -12.00
N VAL A 74 -1.12 8.50 -11.05
CA VAL A 74 -0.80 9.92 -10.92
C VAL A 74 0.52 10.12 -10.17
N TRP A 75 0.76 9.40 -9.07
CA TRP A 75 2.01 9.52 -8.28
C TRP A 75 3.27 9.17 -9.06
N THR A 76 3.18 8.18 -9.97
CA THR A 76 4.31 7.73 -10.80
C THR A 76 4.40 8.49 -12.13
N SER A 77 3.52 9.44 -12.40
CA SER A 77 3.61 10.26 -13.60
C SER A 77 4.64 11.38 -13.43
N ASP A 78 5.18 11.90 -14.54
CA ASP A 78 6.12 13.03 -14.56
C ASP A 78 5.47 14.39 -14.19
N ARG A 79 4.34 14.36 -13.47
CA ARG A 79 3.62 15.56 -13.03
C ARG A 79 4.40 16.28 -11.95
N ILE A 80 4.27 17.60 -11.96
CA ILE A 80 4.83 18.47 -10.93
C ILE A 80 4.13 18.16 -9.60
N ARG A 81 4.94 17.99 -8.55
CA ARG A 81 4.49 17.80 -7.17
C ARG A 81 4.42 19.15 -6.47
N HIS A 82 3.30 19.42 -5.80
CA HIS A 82 3.06 20.68 -5.11
C HIS A 82 3.03 20.46 -3.60
N TYR A 83 3.81 21.23 -2.85
CA TYR A 83 3.73 21.23 -1.38
C TYR A 83 2.39 21.82 -0.93
N HIS A 84 1.78 21.22 0.08
CA HIS A 84 0.61 21.77 0.73
C HIS A 84 0.52 21.32 2.20
N GLU A 85 -0.29 22.02 2.98
CA GLU A 85 -0.66 21.60 4.33
C GLU A 85 -1.76 20.52 4.30
N PRO A 86 -1.89 19.68 5.34
CA PRO A 86 -2.90 18.62 5.38
C PRO A 86 -4.32 19.17 5.24
N TYR A 87 -5.12 18.54 4.38
CA TYR A 87 -6.56 18.74 4.33
C TYR A 87 -7.25 18.03 5.49
N GLU A 88 -8.51 18.42 5.76
CA GLU A 88 -9.32 17.71 6.74
C GLU A 88 -9.42 16.22 6.39
N GLY A 89 -9.18 15.36 7.38
CA GLY A 89 -9.15 13.91 7.20
C GLY A 89 -7.78 13.31 6.81
N GLN A 90 -6.80 14.12 6.41
CA GLN A 90 -5.44 13.63 6.14
C GLN A 90 -4.60 13.50 7.41
N LEU A 91 -3.60 12.62 7.36
CA LEU A 91 -2.57 12.51 8.36
C LEU A 91 -1.85 13.86 8.54
N THR A 92 -1.65 14.22 9.79
CA THR A 92 -0.68 15.22 10.21
C THR A 92 0.74 14.72 9.95
N MET A 93 1.71 15.64 9.99
CA MET A 93 3.13 15.31 9.86
C MET A 93 3.58 14.29 10.92
N GLU A 94 3.14 14.47 12.17
CA GLU A 94 3.48 13.58 13.28
C GLU A 94 2.92 12.18 13.09
N GLU A 95 1.65 12.07 12.68
CA GLU A 95 1.03 10.77 12.36
C GLU A 95 1.76 10.06 11.21
N ALA A 96 2.19 10.80 10.18
CA ALA A 96 2.96 10.24 9.07
C ALA A 96 4.35 9.72 9.51
N ILE A 97 5.07 10.48 10.35
CA ILE A 97 6.35 10.04 10.92
C ILE A 97 6.16 8.81 11.82
N ASN A 98 5.11 8.79 12.64
CA ASN A 98 4.79 7.65 13.50
C ASN A 98 4.42 6.41 12.68
N ALA A 99 3.68 6.56 11.57
CA ALA A 99 3.38 5.47 10.64
C ALA A 99 4.66 4.91 10.00
N ALA A 100 5.56 5.78 9.53
CA ALA A 100 6.87 5.38 9.00
C ALA A 100 7.69 4.58 9.99
N ASN A 101 7.88 5.11 11.21
CA ASN A 101 8.67 4.45 12.26
C ASN A 101 8.06 3.11 12.69
N SER A 102 6.73 3.05 12.82
CA SER A 102 6.02 1.82 13.19
C SER A 102 6.17 0.73 12.14
N TRP A 103 6.03 1.09 10.86
CA TRP A 103 6.22 0.16 9.75
C TRP A 103 7.66 -0.34 9.65
N LEU A 104 8.63 0.56 9.76
CA LEU A 104 10.05 0.20 9.70
C LEU A 104 10.40 -0.73 10.87
N SER A 105 9.91 -0.42 12.07
CA SER A 105 10.08 -1.26 13.25
C SER A 105 9.49 -2.64 13.05
N TYR A 106 8.29 -2.73 12.47
CA TYR A 106 7.63 -4.00 12.17
C TYR A 106 8.44 -4.85 11.19
N PHE A 107 8.88 -4.30 10.05
CA PHE A 107 9.64 -5.05 9.06
C PHE A 107 11.00 -5.54 9.60
N CYS A 108 11.68 -4.74 10.42
CA CYS A 108 12.95 -5.15 11.04
C CYS A 108 12.76 -6.19 12.16
N LYS A 109 11.73 -6.03 13.01
CA LYS A 109 11.44 -6.98 14.10
C LYS A 109 10.99 -8.35 13.60
N ASN A 110 10.42 -8.43 12.40
CA ASN A 110 10.03 -9.69 11.74
C ASN A 110 11.14 -10.27 10.84
N ASP A 111 12.38 -9.81 10.96
CA ASP A 111 13.54 -10.29 10.21
C ASP A 111 13.40 -10.20 8.67
N ILE A 112 12.53 -9.29 8.19
CA ILE A 112 12.36 -9.00 6.75
C ILE A 112 13.39 -7.97 6.28
N LEU A 113 13.69 -7.02 7.16
CA LEU A 113 14.73 -6.02 6.99
C LEU A 113 15.82 -6.17 8.07
N PRO A 114 17.08 -5.77 7.80
CA PRO A 114 18.15 -5.75 8.80
C PRO A 114 17.78 -4.92 10.02
N LYS A 115 18.03 -5.45 11.22
CA LYS A 115 17.70 -4.77 12.49
C LYS A 115 18.57 -3.55 12.74
N GLU A 116 19.76 -3.56 12.16
CA GLU A 116 20.77 -2.50 12.18
C GLU A 116 20.21 -1.18 11.60
N ILE A 117 19.16 -1.24 10.78
CA ILE A 117 18.44 -0.03 10.33
C ILE A 117 17.77 0.69 11.52
N LEU A 118 17.23 -0.03 12.50
CA LEU A 118 16.62 0.58 13.70
C LEU A 118 17.66 1.09 14.69
N GLU A 119 18.85 0.51 14.68
CA GLU A 119 19.99 0.91 15.51
C GLU A 119 20.74 2.11 14.91
N SER A 120 20.42 2.46 13.66
CA SER A 120 20.95 3.62 12.97
C SER A 120 20.51 4.90 13.67
N ASP A 121 21.48 5.68 14.15
CA ASP A 121 21.24 7.01 14.72
C ASP A 121 20.90 8.01 13.59
N PHE A 122 19.61 8.09 13.24
CA PHE A 122 19.12 9.01 12.21
C PHE A 122 19.27 10.45 12.66
N THR A 123 20.14 11.20 12.01
CA THR A 123 20.42 12.60 12.35
C THR A 123 19.40 13.56 11.75
N GLN A 124 18.62 13.11 10.76
CA GLN A 124 17.58 13.90 10.10
C GLN A 124 16.31 13.08 9.92
N THR A 125 15.18 13.69 10.25
CA THR A 125 13.83 13.22 9.93
C THR A 125 13.09 14.35 9.23
N ASN A 126 12.77 14.16 7.95
CA ASN A 126 12.04 15.15 7.15
C ASN A 126 10.72 14.54 6.68
N ALA A 127 9.64 15.30 6.75
CA ALA A 127 8.34 14.88 6.24
C ALA A 127 7.74 16.00 5.40
N PHE A 128 7.43 15.69 4.15
CA PHE A 128 6.85 16.66 3.21
C PHE A 128 5.57 16.10 2.59
N LEU A 129 4.50 16.90 2.61
CA LEU A 129 3.23 16.53 2.01
C LEU A 129 3.12 17.12 0.61
N TYR A 130 2.78 16.25 -0.34
CA TYR A 130 2.65 16.58 -1.75
C TYR A 130 1.26 16.25 -2.28
N ASP A 131 0.78 17.07 -3.20
CA ASP A 131 -0.30 16.78 -4.12
C ASP A 131 0.25 16.76 -5.56
N THR A 132 -0.40 15.96 -6.41
CA THR A 132 -0.11 15.80 -7.84
C THR A 132 -1.23 16.33 -8.74
N ASN A 133 -2.31 16.86 -8.14
CA ASN A 133 -3.31 17.61 -8.88
C ASN A 133 -2.70 18.89 -9.43
N PRO A 134 -3.00 19.25 -10.70
CA PRO A 134 -2.59 20.53 -11.22
C PRO A 134 -3.28 21.63 -10.40
N VAL A 135 -2.51 22.60 -9.91
CA VAL A 135 -3.07 23.89 -9.52
C VAL A 135 -3.75 24.45 -10.77
N SER A 136 -5.05 24.26 -10.90
CA SER A 136 -5.79 24.83 -12.01
C SER A 136 -5.64 26.34 -11.90
N GLN A 137 -5.14 26.97 -12.96
CA GLN A 137 -5.11 28.43 -13.13
C GLN A 137 -6.53 29.01 -13.31
N VAL A 138 -7.56 28.23 -12.99
CA VAL A 138 -8.97 28.61 -12.99
C VAL A 138 -9.28 29.23 -11.63
N PRO A 139 -10.04 30.34 -11.57
CA PRO A 139 -10.44 30.95 -10.31
C PRO A 139 -11.07 29.91 -9.37
N ALA A 140 -10.71 29.97 -8.09
CA ALA A 140 -11.10 29.03 -7.02
C ALA A 140 -12.61 28.79 -6.85
N MET A 141 -13.47 29.51 -7.57
CA MET A 141 -14.92 29.34 -7.58
C MET A 141 -15.43 28.16 -8.43
N ILE A 142 -14.58 27.53 -9.27
CA ILE A 142 -15.03 26.47 -10.21
C ILE A 142 -14.19 25.18 -10.09
N THR A 143 -13.07 25.22 -9.38
CA THR A 143 -12.21 24.04 -9.21
C THR A 143 -12.76 23.16 -8.08
N PRO A 144 -13.07 21.87 -8.32
CA PRO A 144 -13.35 20.96 -7.22
C PRO A 144 -12.13 20.94 -6.28
N ALA A 145 -12.40 20.87 -4.98
CA ALA A 145 -11.35 20.70 -3.99
C ALA A 145 -10.49 19.47 -4.35
N PRO A 146 -9.16 19.52 -4.17
CA PRO A 146 -8.30 18.37 -4.43
C PRO A 146 -8.78 17.17 -3.63
N ASP A 147 -8.86 16.01 -4.26
CA ASP A 147 -9.22 14.78 -3.56
C ASP A 147 -8.08 14.42 -2.59
N PRO A 148 -8.34 14.41 -1.26
CA PRO A 148 -7.32 14.14 -0.26
C PRO A 148 -6.63 12.78 -0.41
N ALA A 149 -7.24 11.82 -1.11
CA ALA A 149 -6.64 10.51 -1.37
C ALA A 149 -5.42 10.58 -2.31
N TYR A 150 -5.29 11.65 -3.11
CA TYR A 150 -4.19 11.83 -4.06
C TYR A 150 -2.92 12.43 -3.44
N SER A 151 -2.99 12.93 -2.21
CA SER A 151 -1.81 13.44 -1.52
C SER A 151 -0.99 12.32 -0.88
N PHE A 152 0.30 12.56 -0.74
CA PHE A 152 1.20 11.67 -0.01
C PHE A 152 2.24 12.41 0.81
N TRP A 153 2.58 11.81 1.94
CA TRP A 153 3.76 12.17 2.71
C TRP A 153 4.99 11.47 2.14
N SER A 154 6.07 12.22 1.89
CA SER A 154 7.42 11.68 1.75
C SER A 154 8.13 11.84 3.09
N VAL A 155 8.29 10.74 3.82
CA VAL A 155 9.04 10.70 5.09
C VAL A 155 10.43 10.17 4.80
N ASN A 156 11.45 10.90 5.21
CA ASN A 156 12.86 10.58 4.99
C ASN A 156 13.58 10.51 6.33
N LEU A 157 14.14 9.34 6.65
CA LEU A 157 14.99 9.09 7.81
C LEU A 157 16.42 8.90 7.31
N ILE A 158 17.33 9.79 7.68
CA ILE A 158 18.65 9.88 7.05
C ILE A 158 19.73 10.05 8.11
N ASN A 159 20.82 9.29 7.94
CA ASN A 159 22.13 9.61 8.50
C ASN A 159 23.18 9.56 7.39
N ARG A 160 24.47 9.50 7.76
CA ARG A 160 25.57 9.49 6.79
C ARG A 160 25.59 8.25 5.90
N GLU A 161 25.14 7.11 6.41
CA GLU A 161 25.32 5.80 5.77
C GLU A 161 24.00 5.18 5.31
N VAL A 162 22.90 5.47 6.00
CA VAL A 162 21.58 4.90 5.77
C VAL A 162 20.60 6.00 5.42
N SER A 163 19.82 5.77 4.37
CA SER A 163 18.70 6.61 3.97
C SER A 163 17.47 5.73 3.75
N VAL A 164 16.39 6.03 4.46
CA VAL A 164 15.08 5.42 4.30
C VAL A 164 14.12 6.49 3.81
N GLN A 165 13.52 6.27 2.65
CA GLN A 165 12.44 7.10 2.11
C GLN A 165 11.17 6.27 2.03
N LEU A 166 10.09 6.78 2.63
CA LEU A 166 8.77 6.16 2.57
C LEU A 166 7.76 7.13 1.96
N MET A 167 6.96 6.66 1.02
CA MET A 167 5.80 7.37 0.49
C MET A 167 4.53 6.80 1.11
N ILE A 168 3.83 7.65 1.85
CA ILE A 168 2.66 7.28 2.66
C ILE A 168 1.44 7.97 2.10
N ASN A 169 0.38 7.22 1.79
CA ASN A 169 -0.88 7.81 1.38
C ASN A 169 -1.44 8.66 2.53
N ALA A 170 -1.68 9.95 2.26
CA ALA A 170 -2.02 10.91 3.31
C ALA A 170 -3.41 10.66 3.91
N LEU A 171 -4.30 9.95 3.23
CA LEU A 171 -5.65 9.64 3.71
C LEU A 171 -5.70 8.34 4.53
N THR A 172 -5.02 7.28 4.06
CA THR A 172 -5.11 5.94 4.67
C THR A 172 -3.98 5.67 5.66
N GLY A 173 -2.86 6.39 5.56
CA GLY A 173 -1.63 6.12 6.31
C GLY A 173 -0.87 4.88 5.86
N GLU A 174 -1.26 4.28 4.74
CA GLU A 174 -0.56 3.12 4.19
C GLU A 174 0.71 3.53 3.45
N ILE A 175 1.77 2.75 3.64
CA ILE A 175 3.07 2.96 2.98
C ILE A 175 3.05 2.23 1.65
N TRP A 176 3.04 3.00 0.56
CA TRP A 176 2.89 2.47 -0.80
C TRP A 176 4.21 2.35 -1.56
N MET A 177 5.24 3.10 -1.16
CA MET A 177 6.58 2.97 -1.73
C MET A 177 7.62 3.13 -0.65
N VAL A 178 8.68 2.33 -0.73
CA VAL A 178 9.81 2.35 0.19
C VAL A 178 11.10 2.20 -0.59
N ASP A 179 12.03 3.11 -0.32
CA ASP A 179 13.39 3.07 -0.82
C ASP A 179 14.34 3.10 0.38
N ILE A 180 15.13 2.04 0.54
CA ILE A 180 16.18 1.97 1.54
C ILE A 180 17.50 1.83 0.83
N SER A 181 18.43 2.73 1.12
CA SER A 181 19.81 2.65 0.66
C SER A 181 20.74 2.68 1.85
N SER A 182 21.79 1.85 1.79
CA SER A 182 22.85 1.82 2.79
C SER A 182 24.21 1.82 2.10
N SER A 183 25.14 2.61 2.60
CA SER A 183 26.57 2.46 2.36
C SER A 183 27.32 1.84 3.55
N SER A 184 26.60 1.41 4.58
CA SER A 184 27.16 0.79 5.78
C SER A 184 27.46 -0.68 5.53
N LEU A 185 28.54 -1.19 6.13
CA LEU A 185 28.84 -2.62 6.14
C LEU A 185 27.94 -3.42 7.10
N GLU A 186 27.36 -2.75 8.09
CA GLU A 186 26.50 -3.37 9.11
C GLU A 186 25.08 -3.62 8.55
N VAL A 187 24.56 -2.65 7.78
CA VAL A 187 23.27 -2.79 7.10
C VAL A 187 23.48 -3.41 5.71
N ASN A 188 23.41 -4.74 5.65
CA ASN A 188 23.61 -5.52 4.42
C ASN A 188 22.28 -6.11 3.88
N PHE A 189 22.03 -5.95 2.58
CA PHE A 189 20.84 -6.47 1.88
C PHE A 189 21.06 -7.78 1.09
N ASP A 190 22.28 -8.31 1.03
CA ASP A 190 22.63 -9.51 0.27
C ASP A 190 21.82 -10.73 0.70
N ASN A 191 21.64 -10.89 2.01
CA ASN A 191 20.90 -12.01 2.60
C ASN A 191 19.38 -11.84 2.53
N ILE A 192 18.88 -10.67 2.11
CA ILE A 192 17.45 -10.47 1.97
C ILE A 192 16.93 -11.29 0.80
N LYS A 193 15.93 -12.12 1.10
CA LYS A 193 15.14 -12.79 0.07
C LYS A 193 14.02 -11.86 -0.35
N VAL A 194 14.12 -11.30 -1.56
CA VAL A 194 13.10 -10.41 -2.14
C VAL A 194 11.69 -11.02 -2.17
N TRP A 195 11.61 -12.35 -2.16
CA TRP A 195 10.34 -13.07 -2.08
C TRP A 195 9.69 -12.97 -0.69
N ASP A 196 10.45 -13.17 0.39
CA ASP A 196 9.92 -13.09 1.76
C ASP A 196 9.43 -11.66 2.05
N VAL A 197 10.14 -10.67 1.49
CA VAL A 197 9.73 -9.26 1.50
C VAL A 197 8.40 -9.06 0.78
N LEU A 198 8.24 -9.61 -0.42
CA LEU A 198 7.00 -9.49 -1.20
C LEU A 198 5.83 -10.12 -0.43
N GLU A 199 5.98 -11.32 0.13
CA GLU A 199 4.95 -11.97 0.93
C GLU A 199 4.56 -11.16 2.18
N GLN A 200 5.54 -10.51 2.82
CA GLN A 200 5.24 -9.67 3.97
C GLN A 200 4.48 -8.41 3.57
N TYR A 201 4.82 -7.82 2.42
CA TYR A 201 4.14 -6.64 1.89
C TYR A 201 2.73 -6.97 1.36
N GLU A 202 2.52 -8.16 0.79
CA GLU A 202 1.19 -8.72 0.51
C GLU A 202 0.32 -8.78 1.77
N LYS A 203 0.86 -9.36 2.85
CA LYS A 203 0.16 -9.47 4.13
C LYS A 203 -0.17 -8.09 4.71
N TYR A 204 0.74 -7.12 4.57
CA TYR A 204 0.53 -5.75 5.02
C TYR A 204 -0.70 -5.10 4.35
N PHE A 205 -0.89 -5.30 3.05
CA PHE A 205 -2.07 -4.80 2.32
C PHE A 205 -3.29 -5.72 2.38
N GLY A 206 -3.17 -6.92 2.96
CA GLY A 206 -4.23 -7.93 2.92
C GLY A 206 -4.54 -8.41 1.50
N LEU A 207 -3.54 -8.40 0.61
CA LEU A 207 -3.66 -8.87 -0.77
C LEU A 207 -3.39 -10.37 -0.84
N PHE A 208 -4.27 -11.08 -1.54
CA PHE A 208 -4.14 -12.52 -1.75
C PHE A 208 -4.44 -12.83 -3.22
N SER A 209 -3.54 -13.55 -3.88
CA SER A 209 -3.76 -14.10 -5.21
C SER A 209 -3.15 -15.49 -5.30
N SER A 210 -3.83 -16.39 -6.02
CA SER A 210 -3.33 -17.72 -6.36
C SER A 210 -2.28 -17.70 -7.46
N ASP A 211 -2.07 -16.56 -8.12
CA ASP A 211 -1.11 -16.45 -9.21
C ASP A 211 0.32 -16.69 -8.70
N GLU A 212 1.14 -17.31 -9.54
CA GLU A 212 2.55 -17.40 -9.23
C GLU A 212 3.21 -16.03 -9.51
N PRO A 213 3.93 -15.48 -8.52
CA PRO A 213 4.74 -14.28 -8.73
C PRO A 213 5.87 -14.53 -9.73
N LYS A 214 6.35 -13.47 -10.35
CA LYS A 214 7.62 -13.46 -11.07
C LYS A 214 8.74 -13.33 -10.05
N ARG A 215 9.76 -14.19 -10.09
CA ARG A 215 10.85 -14.20 -9.12
C ARG A 215 12.20 -14.43 -9.80
N GLU A 216 13.17 -13.63 -9.40
CA GLU A 216 14.60 -13.76 -9.66
C GLU A 216 15.35 -13.50 -8.33
N GLU A 217 16.67 -13.66 -8.31
CA GLU A 217 17.48 -13.49 -7.08
C GLU A 217 17.33 -12.10 -6.46
N ALA A 218 17.28 -11.07 -7.31
CA ALA A 218 17.26 -9.67 -6.90
C ALA A 218 15.92 -8.96 -7.20
N TYR A 219 14.91 -9.69 -7.68
CA TYR A 219 13.64 -9.12 -8.12
C TYR A 219 12.47 -10.07 -7.82
N ALA A 220 11.36 -9.54 -7.32
CA ALA A 220 10.10 -10.25 -7.22
C ALA A 220 8.94 -9.32 -7.56
N SER A 221 7.95 -9.81 -8.30
CA SER A 221 6.72 -9.06 -8.55
C SER A 221 5.49 -9.95 -8.67
N LYS A 222 4.34 -9.38 -8.33
CA LYS A 222 3.06 -10.07 -8.42
C LYS A 222 1.93 -9.07 -8.61
N SER A 223 0.93 -9.46 -9.40
CA SER A 223 -0.23 -8.63 -9.72
C SER A 223 -1.48 -9.17 -9.03
N TYR A 224 -2.46 -8.29 -8.82
CA TYR A 224 -3.71 -8.57 -8.13
C TYR A 224 -4.89 -7.94 -8.85
N GLU A 225 -6.10 -8.43 -8.53
CA GLU A 225 -7.37 -7.83 -8.96
C GLU A 225 -7.44 -7.59 -10.47
N ASN A 226 -7.26 -8.67 -11.24
CA ASN A 226 -7.22 -8.64 -12.71
C ASN A 226 -6.13 -7.71 -13.28
N ASN A 227 -4.96 -7.67 -12.65
CA ASN A 227 -3.84 -6.79 -13.01
C ASN A 227 -4.23 -5.30 -12.97
N GLN A 228 -4.91 -4.84 -11.92
CA GLN A 228 -5.06 -3.39 -11.68
C GLN A 228 -3.93 -2.81 -10.84
N ILE A 229 -3.44 -3.59 -9.87
CA ILE A 229 -2.31 -3.26 -9.02
C ILE A 229 -1.31 -4.42 -8.99
N GLY A 230 -0.08 -4.11 -8.63
CA GLY A 230 0.94 -5.10 -8.35
C GLY A 230 1.92 -4.65 -7.29
N ILE A 231 2.58 -5.60 -6.66
CA ILE A 231 3.71 -5.35 -5.77
C ILE A 231 4.97 -5.67 -6.55
N THR A 232 5.96 -4.78 -6.49
CA THR A 232 7.31 -5.02 -6.97
C THR A 232 8.30 -4.84 -5.83
N VAL A 233 9.23 -5.77 -5.71
CA VAL A 233 10.36 -5.72 -4.78
C VAL A 233 11.62 -5.97 -5.59
N TYR A 234 12.64 -5.13 -5.42
CA TYR A 234 13.95 -5.43 -5.96
C TYR A 234 15.04 -4.96 -5.01
N LYS A 235 16.18 -5.65 -5.07
CA LYS A 235 17.42 -5.22 -4.42
C LYS A 235 18.50 -4.99 -5.46
N LYS A 236 19.42 -4.08 -5.16
CA LYS A 236 20.57 -3.80 -6.02
C LYS A 236 21.81 -3.65 -5.16
N ALA A 237 22.86 -4.39 -5.50
CA ALA A 237 24.20 -4.12 -4.99
C ALA A 237 24.87 -3.05 -5.85
N GLY A 238 25.59 -2.14 -5.22
CA GLY A 238 26.47 -1.18 -5.87
C GLY A 238 27.74 -1.85 -6.37
N GLU A 239 28.39 -1.25 -7.37
CA GLU A 239 29.55 -1.82 -8.06
C GLU A 239 30.75 -2.10 -7.14
N SER A 240 30.84 -1.43 -5.99
CA SER A 240 31.89 -1.62 -4.99
C SER A 240 31.55 -2.62 -3.87
N GLY A 241 30.34 -3.19 -3.86
CA GLY A 241 29.85 -4.07 -2.78
C GLY A 241 29.60 -3.38 -1.44
N HIS A 242 29.92 -2.09 -1.32
CA HIS A 242 29.73 -1.29 -0.10
C HIS A 242 28.43 -0.47 -0.11
N TYR A 243 27.69 -0.50 -1.21
CA TYR A 243 26.42 0.20 -1.34
C TYR A 243 25.35 -0.84 -1.68
N GLY A 244 24.23 -0.79 -0.98
CA GLY A 244 23.07 -1.62 -1.27
C GLY A 244 21.82 -0.77 -1.33
N THR A 245 20.87 -1.17 -2.17
CA THR A 245 19.50 -0.65 -2.09
C THR A 245 18.49 -1.77 -2.09
N ILE A 246 17.37 -1.52 -1.45
CA ILE A 246 16.17 -2.34 -1.57
C ILE A 246 14.96 -1.43 -1.74
N HIS A 247 14.13 -1.77 -2.72
CA HIS A 247 12.95 -1.01 -3.13
C HIS A 247 11.71 -1.90 -3.08
N PHE A 248 10.60 -1.32 -2.66
CA PHE A 248 9.31 -1.94 -2.44
C PHE A 248 8.28 -0.96 -2.97
N SER A 249 7.40 -1.38 -3.88
CA SER A 249 6.35 -0.51 -4.35
C SER A 249 5.07 -1.25 -4.66
N LEU A 250 3.98 -0.60 -4.29
CA LEU A 250 2.68 -0.80 -4.89
C LEU A 250 2.68 -0.03 -6.23
N THR A 251 2.28 -0.72 -7.29
CA THR A 251 2.33 -0.23 -8.67
C THR A 251 0.96 -0.39 -9.29
N SER A 252 0.56 0.54 -10.16
CA SER A 252 -0.60 0.30 -11.03
C SER A 252 -0.14 -0.48 -12.25
N THR A 253 -0.91 -1.51 -12.60
CA THR A 253 -0.72 -2.30 -13.82
C THR A 253 -1.81 -1.91 -14.81
N HIS A 254 -1.40 -1.54 -16.04
CA HIS A 254 -2.19 -1.09 -17.20
C HIS A 254 -3.52 -0.34 -16.97
#